data_AF-A0A2R9BJU1-F1
#
_entry.id   AF-A0A2R9BJU1-F1
#
_cell.length_a   1.000
_cell.length_b   1.000
_cell.length_c   1.000
_cell.angle_alpha   90.00
_cell.angle_beta   90.00
_cell.angle_gamma   90.00
#
_symmetry.space_group_name_H-M   'P 1'
#
loop_
_entity.id
_entity.type
_entity.pdbx_description
1 polymer ?
#
loop_
_entity_poly.entity_id
_entity_poly.type
_entity_poly.pdbx_seq_one_letter_code
_entity_poly.pdbx_strand_id
1 'polypeptide(L)'
;MALCTYPNLLDSPSFPEDAKKRARRILQACGGNSLGSYSASQGVNCIREDVAAYITRRDGGVPADPDNIYLTTGASDGISTILKILVSGGGKSRTGVMIPIPQYPLYSAVISELDAIQVNYYLDEENCWALNVNELRRAVQEAKDHCDPKVYR
;
A
#
# COMPACT_ATOMS: atom_id res chain seq x y z
N MET A 1 9.22 -20.15 -4.71
CA MET A 1 8.83 -19.68 -6.06
C MET A 1 8.96 -20.79 -7.09
N ALA A 2 10.16 -21.34 -7.36
CA ALA A 2 10.34 -22.42 -8.36
C ALA A 2 9.38 -23.62 -8.18
N LEU A 3 9.17 -24.07 -6.94
CA LEU A 3 8.24 -25.16 -6.60
C LEU A 3 6.77 -24.84 -6.90
N CYS A 4 6.39 -23.56 -6.86
CA CYS A 4 5.03 -23.12 -7.15
C CYS A 4 4.80 -22.91 -8.66
N THR A 5 5.84 -22.49 -9.39
CA THR A 5 5.76 -22.28 -10.85
C THR A 5 5.89 -23.58 -11.64
N TYR A 6 6.60 -24.58 -11.09
CA TYR A 6 6.71 -25.91 -11.68
C TYR A 6 6.46 -26.99 -10.61
N PRO A 7 5.19 -27.36 -10.35
CA PRO A 7 4.80 -28.26 -9.26
C PRO A 7 5.45 -29.65 -9.29
N ASN A 8 5.91 -30.13 -10.46
CA ASN A 8 6.64 -31.39 -10.59
C ASN A 8 7.95 -31.42 -9.74
N LEU A 9 8.48 -30.27 -9.35
CA LEU A 9 9.65 -30.19 -8.47
C LEU A 9 9.34 -30.53 -7.00
N LEU A 10 8.06 -30.64 -6.61
CA LEU A 10 7.67 -31.00 -5.24
C LEU A 10 8.13 -32.41 -4.85
N ASP A 11 8.32 -33.30 -5.83
CA ASP A 11 8.78 -34.67 -5.62
C ASP A 11 10.31 -34.78 -5.63
N SER A 12 11.01 -33.70 -5.99
CA SER A 12 12.48 -33.70 -6.04
C SER A 12 13.08 -33.73 -4.62
N PRO A 13 14.08 -34.58 -4.36
CA PRO A 13 14.80 -34.59 -3.07
C PRO A 13 15.68 -33.34 -2.89
N SER A 14 15.89 -32.54 -3.94
CA SER A 14 16.79 -31.39 -3.92
C SER A 14 16.26 -30.16 -3.17
N PHE A 15 14.98 -30.17 -2.77
CA PHE A 15 14.35 -29.07 -2.04
C PHE A 15 13.99 -29.47 -0.61
N PRO A 16 14.15 -28.57 0.37
CA PRO A 16 13.81 -28.86 1.75
C PRO A 16 12.29 -28.98 1.94
N GLU A 17 11.88 -29.81 2.92
CA GLU A 17 10.47 -30.14 3.13
C GLU A 17 9.61 -28.96 3.58
N ASP A 18 10.19 -27.99 4.27
CA ASP A 18 9.50 -26.76 4.67
C ASP A 18 9.13 -25.90 3.45
N ALA A 19 10.02 -25.77 2.47
CA ALA A 19 9.76 -25.07 1.22
C ALA A 19 8.68 -25.77 0.39
N LYS A 20 8.71 -27.11 0.32
CA LYS A 20 7.65 -27.91 -0.33
C LYS A 20 6.31 -27.74 0.37
N LYS A 21 6.28 -27.77 1.72
CA LYS A 21 5.07 -27.56 2.51
C LYS A 21 4.47 -26.17 2.27
N ARG A 22 5.30 -25.12 2.24
CA ARG A 22 4.87 -23.76 1.91
C ARG A 22 4.33 -23.67 0.49
N ALA A 23 5.01 -24.27 -0.48
CA ALA A 23 4.56 -24.30 -1.87
C ALA A 23 3.21 -24.99 -2.04
N ARG A 24 3.01 -26.16 -1.41
CA ARG A 24 1.72 -26.87 -1.40
C ARG A 24 0.60 -26.03 -0.80
N ARG A 25 0.83 -25.37 0.36
CA ARG A 25 -0.16 -24.49 1.00
C ARG A 25 -0.58 -23.34 0.09
N ILE A 26 0.37 -22.71 -0.60
CA ILE A 26 0.08 -21.60 -1.52
C ILE A 26 -0.73 -22.10 -2.72
N LEU A 27 -0.29 -23.18 -3.36
CA LEU A 27 -0.99 -23.76 -4.50
C LEU A 27 -2.43 -24.15 -4.13
N GLN A 28 -2.65 -24.79 -2.98
CA GLN A 28 -3.98 -25.16 -2.48
C GLN A 28 -4.92 -23.98 -2.25
N ALA A 29 -4.37 -22.79 -1.97
CA ALA A 29 -5.15 -21.57 -1.81
C ALA A 29 -5.46 -20.86 -3.13
N CYS A 30 -4.82 -21.27 -4.23
CA CYS A 30 -5.10 -20.78 -5.57
C CYS A 30 -6.19 -21.64 -6.23
N GLY A 31 -7.03 -21.02 -7.07
CA GLY A 31 -8.02 -21.74 -7.87
C GLY A 31 -7.36 -22.84 -8.70
N GLY A 32 -7.94 -24.04 -8.72
CA GLY A 32 -7.41 -25.16 -9.51
C GLY A 32 -5.99 -25.61 -9.13
N ASN A 33 -5.51 -25.27 -7.93
CA ASN A 33 -4.14 -25.55 -7.47
C ASN A 33 -3.04 -24.95 -8.37
N SER A 34 -3.33 -23.86 -9.08
CA SER A 34 -2.43 -23.26 -10.05
C SER A 34 -2.15 -21.80 -9.73
N LEU A 35 -0.86 -21.42 -9.76
CA LEU A 35 -0.46 -20.01 -9.65
C LEU A 35 -1.00 -19.13 -10.79
N GLY A 36 -1.32 -19.72 -11.95
CA GLY A 36 -1.82 -18.98 -13.11
C GLY A 36 -3.30 -18.62 -13.01
N SER A 37 -4.00 -19.10 -12.00
CA SER A 37 -5.41 -18.80 -11.80
C SER A 37 -5.59 -17.43 -11.16
N TYR A 38 -6.66 -16.73 -11.55
CA TYR A 38 -7.05 -15.49 -10.90
C TYR A 38 -7.29 -15.71 -9.40
N SER A 39 -6.73 -14.82 -8.59
CA SER A 39 -7.09 -14.67 -7.17
C SER A 39 -8.30 -13.76 -7.01
N ALA A 40 -8.87 -13.72 -5.81
CA ALA A 40 -9.78 -12.64 -5.43
C ALA A 40 -9.11 -11.27 -5.62
N SER A 41 -9.89 -10.20 -5.80
CA SER A 41 -9.37 -8.85 -6.05
C SER A 41 -8.46 -8.32 -4.94
N GLN A 42 -8.67 -8.79 -3.69
CA GLN A 42 -7.81 -8.47 -2.54
C GLN A 42 -6.50 -9.27 -2.53
N GLY A 43 -6.41 -10.35 -3.33
CA GLY A 43 -5.29 -11.29 -3.35
C GLY A 43 -5.60 -12.63 -2.69
N VAL A 44 -4.63 -13.54 -2.74
CA VAL A 44 -4.74 -14.91 -2.24
C VAL A 44 -4.94 -14.92 -0.71
N ASN A 45 -6.00 -15.59 -0.24
CA ASN A 45 -6.42 -15.55 1.16
C ASN A 45 -5.32 -15.98 2.15
N CYS A 46 -4.64 -17.11 1.89
CA CYS A 46 -3.61 -17.61 2.80
C CYS A 46 -2.42 -16.63 2.95
N ILE A 47 -2.17 -15.81 1.94
CA ILE A 47 -1.13 -14.78 1.99
C ILE A 47 -1.60 -13.59 2.83
N ARG A 48 -2.87 -13.17 2.67
CA ARG A 48 -3.46 -12.11 3.52
C ARG A 48 -3.47 -12.50 4.99
N GLU A 49 -3.80 -13.75 5.31
CA GLU A 49 -3.70 -14.30 6.67
C GLU A 49 -2.27 -14.25 7.22
N ASP A 50 -1.27 -14.61 6.43
CA ASP A 50 0.13 -14.56 6.84
C ASP A 50 0.60 -13.12 7.10
N VAL A 51 0.15 -12.15 6.29
CA VAL A 51 0.42 -10.71 6.49
C VAL A 51 -0.25 -10.21 7.76
N ALA A 52 -1.54 -10.53 7.98
CA ALA A 52 -2.26 -10.17 9.19
C ALA A 52 -1.58 -10.73 10.46
N ALA A 53 -1.20 -12.00 10.43
CA ALA A 53 -0.48 -12.65 11.52
C ALA A 53 0.88 -11.98 11.77
N TYR A 54 1.58 -11.55 10.72
CA TYR A 54 2.84 -10.80 10.86
C TYR A 54 2.62 -9.42 11.51
N ILE A 55 1.66 -8.63 11.01
CA ILE A 55 1.33 -7.31 11.56
C ILE A 55 0.95 -7.44 13.04
N THR A 56 0.10 -8.42 13.38
CA THR A 56 -0.32 -8.68 14.75
C THR A 56 0.88 -8.97 15.67
N ARG A 57 1.84 -9.80 15.21
CA ARG A 57 3.05 -10.07 16.00
C ARG A 57 3.98 -8.86 16.12
N ARG A 58 4.15 -8.09 15.03
CA ARG A 58 5.00 -6.89 14.99
C ARG A 58 4.46 -5.82 15.95
N ASP A 59 3.14 -5.66 16.01
CA ASP A 59 2.45 -4.60 16.75
C ASP A 59 2.10 -5.01 18.18
N GLY A 60 2.80 -6.01 18.74
CA GLY A 60 2.65 -6.41 20.15
C GLY A 60 1.34 -7.12 20.48
N GLY A 61 0.69 -7.75 19.50
CA GLY A 61 -0.55 -8.51 19.66
C GLY A 61 -1.82 -7.75 19.29
N VAL A 62 -1.72 -6.53 18.75
CA VAL A 62 -2.88 -5.81 18.20
C VAL A 62 -3.43 -6.59 16.99
N PRO A 63 -4.70 -7.03 17.01
CA PRO A 63 -5.23 -7.90 15.96
C PRO A 63 -5.32 -7.15 14.62
N ALA A 64 -4.71 -7.72 13.59
CA ALA A 64 -4.91 -7.30 12.21
C ALA A 64 -5.90 -8.25 11.52
N ASP A 65 -6.87 -7.67 10.80
CA ASP A 65 -7.87 -8.42 10.05
C ASP A 65 -7.40 -8.66 8.60
N PRO A 66 -7.33 -9.92 8.12
CA PRO A 66 -7.02 -10.24 6.73
C PRO A 66 -7.92 -9.57 5.69
N ASP A 67 -9.16 -9.22 6.03
CA ASP A 67 -10.12 -8.60 5.11
C ASP A 67 -9.84 -7.09 4.91
N ASN A 68 -9.01 -6.50 5.77
CA ASN A 68 -8.49 -5.14 5.62
C ASN A 68 -7.18 -5.09 4.82
N ILE A 69 -6.73 -6.22 4.24
CA ILE A 69 -5.45 -6.33 3.53
C ILE A 69 -5.70 -6.53 2.03
N TYR A 70 -5.20 -5.59 1.22
CA TYR A 70 -5.20 -5.68 -0.23
C TYR A 70 -3.77 -5.88 -0.73
N LEU A 71 -3.53 -6.99 -1.44
CA LEU A 71 -2.25 -7.25 -2.10
C LEU A 71 -2.19 -6.48 -3.41
N THR A 72 -1.16 -5.65 -3.57
CA THR A 72 -0.97 -4.78 -4.74
C THR A 72 0.28 -5.18 -5.52
N THR A 73 0.42 -4.67 -6.75
CA THR A 73 1.63 -4.87 -7.56
C THR A 73 2.72 -3.88 -7.11
N GLY A 74 3.21 -4.07 -5.89
CA GLY A 74 4.13 -3.16 -5.22
C GLY A 74 3.44 -1.95 -4.57
N ALA A 75 4.23 -1.15 -3.85
CA ALA A 75 3.71 -0.01 -3.09
C ALA A 75 3.14 1.10 -3.99
N SER A 76 3.75 1.31 -5.16
CA SER A 76 3.34 2.38 -6.09
C SER A 76 1.90 2.23 -6.58
N ASP A 77 1.50 1.00 -6.90
CA ASP A 77 0.14 0.67 -7.34
C ASP A 77 -0.90 0.93 -6.22
N GLY A 78 -0.54 0.61 -4.97
CA GLY A 78 -1.36 0.91 -3.79
C GLY A 78 -1.54 2.41 -3.56
N ILE A 79 -0.44 3.18 -3.62
CA ILE A 79 -0.47 4.65 -3.48
C ILE A 79 -1.36 5.26 -4.56
N SER A 80 -1.17 4.87 -5.82
CA SER A 80 -1.97 5.37 -6.94
C SER A 80 -3.45 5.02 -6.79
N THR A 81 -3.78 3.81 -6.35
CA THR A 81 -5.16 3.38 -6.14
C THR A 81 -5.85 4.19 -5.04
N ILE A 82 -5.18 4.39 -3.90
CA ILE A 82 -5.73 5.20 -2.80
C ILE A 82 -5.94 6.64 -3.25
N LEU A 83 -4.97 7.25 -3.93
CA LEU A 83 -5.10 8.62 -4.43
C LEU A 83 -6.24 8.74 -5.45
N LYS A 84 -6.41 7.77 -6.36
CA LYS A 84 -7.54 7.73 -7.30
C LYS A 84 -8.90 7.69 -6.62
N ILE A 85 -9.01 6.99 -5.48
CA ILE A 85 -10.26 6.92 -4.71
C ILE A 85 -10.55 8.24 -3.99
N LEU A 86 -9.51 8.91 -3.49
CA LEU A 86 -9.64 10.11 -2.66
C LEU A 86 -9.80 11.40 -3.48
N VAL A 87 -9.12 11.50 -4.62
CA VAL A 87 -9.14 12.69 -5.47
C VAL A 87 -10.49 12.82 -6.17
N SER A 88 -11.11 13.96 -5.94
CA SER A 88 -12.43 14.32 -6.46
C SER A 88 -12.60 15.83 -6.55
N GLY A 89 -13.63 16.28 -7.25
CA GLY A 89 -13.99 17.69 -7.40
C GLY A 89 -13.36 18.37 -8.61
N GLY A 90 -13.61 19.67 -8.77
CA GLY A 90 -13.12 20.49 -9.88
C GLY A 90 -13.00 21.97 -9.50
N GLY A 91 -12.16 22.73 -10.21
CA GLY A 91 -11.92 24.13 -9.91
C GLY A 91 -11.41 24.36 -8.47
N LYS A 92 -12.14 25.12 -7.66
CA LYS A 92 -11.83 25.39 -6.23
C LYS A 92 -12.15 24.23 -5.29
N SER A 93 -12.95 23.25 -5.73
CA SER A 93 -13.27 22.07 -4.91
C SER A 93 -12.36 20.88 -5.20
N ARG A 94 -11.27 21.09 -5.95
CA ARG A 94 -10.27 20.04 -6.20
C ARG A 94 -9.69 19.57 -4.88
N THR A 95 -9.42 18.28 -4.81
CA THR A 95 -8.81 17.69 -3.61
C THR A 95 -7.38 18.17 -3.45
N GLY A 96 -7.07 18.72 -2.27
CA GLY A 96 -5.70 19.02 -1.85
C GLY A 96 -5.05 17.80 -1.18
N VAL A 97 -3.88 17.38 -1.67
CA VAL A 97 -3.10 16.28 -1.10
C VAL A 97 -1.84 16.85 -0.47
N MET A 98 -1.69 16.64 0.83
CA MET A 98 -0.52 17.10 1.58
C MET A 98 0.66 16.14 1.38
N ILE A 99 1.81 16.67 0.99
CA ILE A 99 3.04 15.90 0.85
C ILE A 99 4.24 16.61 1.51
N PRO A 100 5.18 15.86 2.12
CA PRO A 100 6.37 16.45 2.73
C PRO A 100 7.31 17.01 1.66
N ILE A 101 8.20 17.90 2.04
CA ILE A 101 9.38 18.28 1.25
C ILE A 101 10.61 18.12 2.15
N PRO A 102 11.62 17.31 1.74
CA PRO A 102 11.70 16.50 0.51
C PRO A 102 10.78 15.27 0.52
N GLN A 103 10.51 14.68 -0.66
CA GLN A 103 9.61 13.53 -0.82
C GLN A 103 9.98 12.59 -1.96
N TYR A 104 9.37 11.41 -1.95
CA TYR A 104 9.48 10.42 -3.02
C TYR A 104 8.66 10.82 -4.25
N PRO A 105 9.27 11.13 -5.41
CA PRO A 105 8.63 11.80 -6.56
C PRO A 105 7.33 11.20 -7.10
N LEU A 106 7.02 9.94 -6.78
CA LEU A 106 5.78 9.29 -7.16
C LEU A 106 4.55 10.07 -6.72
N TYR A 107 4.53 10.63 -5.49
CA TYR A 107 3.33 11.34 -5.01
C TYR A 107 3.01 12.55 -5.88
N SER A 108 4.01 13.41 -6.15
CA SER A 108 3.84 14.57 -7.03
C SER A 108 3.39 14.18 -8.45
N ALA A 109 3.90 13.06 -8.97
CA ALA A 109 3.50 12.57 -10.29
C ALA A 109 2.02 12.16 -10.32
N VAL A 110 1.58 11.34 -9.35
CA VAL A 110 0.19 10.87 -9.27
C VAL A 110 -0.79 12.01 -8.96
N ILE A 111 -0.42 12.94 -8.08
CA ILE A 111 -1.25 14.12 -7.79
C ILE A 111 -1.49 14.95 -9.06
N SER A 112 -0.43 15.15 -9.86
CA SER A 112 -0.53 15.87 -11.13
C SER A 112 -1.36 15.10 -12.16
N GLU A 113 -1.20 13.78 -12.24
CA GLU A 113 -1.98 12.90 -13.13
C GLU A 113 -3.49 12.98 -12.83
N LEU A 114 -3.87 13.11 -11.55
CA LEU A 114 -5.25 13.15 -11.10
C LEU A 114 -5.87 14.56 -11.07
N ASP A 115 -5.16 15.58 -11.57
CA ASP A 115 -5.56 17.00 -11.45
C ASP A 115 -5.89 17.40 -10.00
N ALA A 116 -5.14 16.86 -9.04
CA ALA A 116 -5.23 17.24 -7.63
C ALA A 116 -4.25 18.38 -7.31
N ILE A 117 -4.51 19.09 -6.21
CA ILE A 117 -3.64 20.16 -5.75
C ILE A 117 -2.60 19.60 -4.80
N GLN A 118 -1.33 19.74 -5.18
CA GLN A 118 -0.21 19.43 -4.31
C GLN A 118 -0.09 20.51 -3.22
N VAL A 119 -0.17 20.09 -1.95
CA VAL A 119 0.00 20.97 -0.78
C VAL A 119 1.29 20.58 -0.07
N ASN A 120 2.30 21.44 -0.14
CA ASN A 120 3.60 21.15 0.43
C ASN A 120 3.67 21.53 1.91
N TYR A 121 4.23 20.66 2.74
CA TYR A 121 4.70 21.01 4.08
C TYR A 121 6.18 20.69 4.20
N TYR A 122 6.94 21.58 4.83
CA TYR A 122 8.40 21.45 4.91
C TYR A 122 8.81 20.71 6.18
N LEU A 123 9.73 19.76 6.03
CA LEU A 123 10.34 19.07 7.16
C LEU A 123 11.45 19.94 7.76
N ASP A 124 11.64 19.83 9.07
CA ASP A 124 12.63 20.61 9.81
C ASP A 124 14.01 19.93 9.72
N GLU A 125 14.88 20.43 8.84
CA GLU A 125 16.22 19.89 8.62
C GLU A 125 17.10 19.94 9.87
N GLU A 126 17.01 21.00 10.68
CA GLU A 126 17.78 21.16 11.92
C GLU A 126 17.35 20.15 13.00
N ASN A 127 16.09 19.73 12.95
CA ASN A 127 15.51 18.75 13.85
C ASN A 127 15.34 17.36 13.19
N CYS A 128 16.36 16.90 12.46
CA CYS A 128 16.41 15.57 11.85
C CYS A 128 15.24 15.26 10.89
N TRP A 129 14.81 16.23 10.09
CA TRP A 129 13.66 16.13 9.18
C TRP A 129 12.34 15.83 9.91
N ALA A 130 12.22 16.28 11.15
CA ALA A 130 11.01 16.08 11.93
C ALA A 130 9.81 16.82 11.32
N LEU A 131 8.64 16.22 11.51
CA LEU A 131 7.37 16.81 11.13
C LEU A 131 6.94 17.85 12.18
N ASN A 132 6.60 19.05 11.71
CA ASN A 132 6.15 20.15 12.54
C ASN A 132 4.63 20.39 12.37
N VAL A 133 3.87 20.27 13.46
CA VAL A 133 2.40 20.44 13.43
C VAL A 133 1.98 21.87 13.05
N ASN A 134 2.77 22.88 13.43
CA ASN A 134 2.47 24.27 13.06
C ASN A 134 2.66 24.47 11.55
N GLU A 135 3.66 23.82 10.96
CA GLU A 135 3.89 23.84 9.52
C GLU A 135 2.77 23.13 8.76
N LEU A 136 2.29 21.98 9.25
CA LEU A 136 1.09 21.33 8.71
C LEU A 136 -0.14 22.26 8.74
N ARG A 137 -0.37 22.95 9.85
CA ARG A 137 -1.51 23.89 9.97
C ARG A 137 -1.39 25.06 9.00
N ARG A 138 -0.17 25.62 8.84
CA ARG A 138 0.11 26.68 7.86
C ARG A 138 -0.25 26.19 6.44
N ALA A 139 0.28 25.03 6.04
CA ALA A 139 0.05 24.45 4.72
C ALA A 139 -1.43 24.18 4.44
N VAL A 140 -2.16 23.62 5.40
CA VAL A 140 -3.62 23.41 5.29
C VAL A 140 -4.37 24.73 5.15
N GLN A 141 -4.01 25.74 5.94
CA GLN A 141 -4.74 27.00 5.95
C GLN A 141 -4.54 27.78 4.65
N GLU A 142 -3.33 27.77 4.09
CA GLU A 142 -3.04 28.34 2.77
C GLU A 142 -3.76 27.58 1.65
N ALA A 143 -3.80 26.24 1.73
CA ALA A 143 -4.44 25.40 0.72
C ALA A 143 -5.95 25.63 0.60
N LYS A 144 -6.65 25.96 1.70
CA LYS A 144 -8.10 26.22 1.71
C LYS A 144 -8.55 27.34 0.78
N ASP A 145 -7.66 28.27 0.42
CA ASP A 145 -8.00 29.36 -0.50
C ASP A 145 -8.14 28.86 -1.96
N HIS A 146 -7.58 27.69 -2.27
CA HIS A 146 -7.40 27.20 -3.64
C HIS A 146 -7.87 25.74 -3.86
N CYS A 147 -8.08 24.96 -2.79
CA CYS A 147 -8.53 23.58 -2.84
C CYS A 147 -9.31 23.18 -1.57
N ASP A 148 -9.86 21.96 -1.57
CA ASP A 148 -10.42 21.32 -0.37
C ASP A 148 -9.42 20.28 0.15
N PRO A 149 -8.61 20.58 1.19
CA PRO A 149 -7.64 19.64 1.73
C PRO A 149 -8.36 18.49 2.42
N LYS A 150 -8.31 17.28 1.84
CA LYS A 150 -8.95 16.11 2.43
C LYS A 150 -7.97 15.36 3.34
N VAL A 151 -8.27 15.35 4.63
CA VAL A 151 -7.69 14.44 5.61
C VAL A 151 -8.84 13.64 6.19
N TYR A 152 -9.06 12.41 5.74
CA TYR A 152 -10.07 11.55 6.34
C TYR A 152 -9.57 11.08 7.71
N ARG A 153 -10.33 11.43 8.75
CA ARG A 153 -10.18 10.94 10.12
C ARG A 153 -10.58 9.47 10.21
#